data_AF-A0A2N1UBN1-F1
#
_entry.id   AF-A0A2N1UBN1-F1
#
_cell.length_a   1.000
_cell.length_b   1.000
_cell.length_c   1.000
_cell.angle_alpha   90.00
_cell.angle_beta   90.00
_cell.angle_gamma   90.00
#
_symmetry.space_group_name_H-M   'P 1'
#
loop_
_entity.id
_entity.type
_entity.pdbx_description
1 polymer ?
#
loop_
_entity_poly.entity_id
_entity_poly.type
_entity_poly.pdbx_seq_one_letter_code
_entity_poly.pdbx_strand_id
1 'polypeptide(L)'
;MTESNEPNFKIKKIDLGDIKILLIGLVLLIIPVLFLLYTVTRTSKKDVVTSTRDRLGMSKAAFSFQRTASKHPAGKTGTPARAAAARVAPEKEWADAVNRISSAKAYIPPQIAAMPPEKRKYYEAEMHTGIRNSNALISQGRLDEARAICEEILKTENDNEFLRFMASGNLCTIYDEKGDISALRKEFLRYLDLLESLKIKGFTAKNVKAGYLSMNKMLLDFGKMRVDPIVRNHVQEIIKQNNAEGVATVDSVLDDTLGYLKNFPSSRH
;
A
#
# COMPACT_ATOMS: atom_id res chain seq x y z
N MET A 1 -22.23 -19.32 70.25
CA MET A 1 -20.77 -19.07 70.21
C MET A 1 -20.27 -19.55 68.86
N THR A 2 -20.05 -18.62 67.93
CA THR A 2 -19.50 -18.89 66.60
C THR A 2 -18.23 -18.07 66.50
N GLU A 3 -17.09 -18.75 66.51
CA GLU A 3 -15.76 -18.16 66.40
C GLU A 3 -15.51 -17.56 65.02
N SER A 4 -14.70 -16.51 65.06
CA SER A 4 -14.31 -15.57 64.03
C SER A 4 -13.05 -15.97 63.25
N ASN A 5 -13.00 -15.56 61.97
CA ASN A 5 -11.84 -15.08 61.17
C ASN A 5 -10.64 -16.06 60.97
N GLU A 6 -10.00 -16.23 59.81
CA GLU A 6 -9.50 -15.27 58.81
C GLU A 6 -9.23 -15.95 57.44
N PRO A 7 -9.16 -15.19 56.34
CA PRO A 7 -8.66 -15.66 55.04
C PRO A 7 -7.12 -15.65 54.98
N ASN A 8 -6.53 -16.81 54.66
CA ASN A 8 -5.10 -17.02 54.40
C ASN A 8 -4.60 -16.20 53.20
N PHE A 9 -3.97 -15.04 53.44
CA PHE A 9 -3.13 -14.37 52.43
C PHE A 9 -1.68 -14.89 52.52
N LYS A 10 -1.33 -15.83 51.65
CA LYS A 10 0.06 -16.25 51.43
C LYS A 10 0.81 -15.15 50.68
N ILE A 11 1.43 -14.22 51.41
CA ILE A 11 2.45 -13.33 50.85
C ILE A 11 3.65 -14.20 50.49
N LYS A 12 3.73 -14.56 49.21
CA LYS A 12 4.85 -15.29 48.61
C LYS A 12 6.11 -14.42 48.84
N LYS A 13 7.05 -14.91 49.66
CA LYS A 13 8.36 -14.28 49.85
C LYS A 13 8.99 -14.08 48.47
N ILE A 14 9.15 -12.83 48.06
CA ILE A 14 9.83 -12.46 46.82
C ILE A 14 11.31 -12.81 47.01
N ASP A 15 11.82 -13.69 46.16
CA ASP A 15 13.19 -14.16 46.23
C ASP A 15 14.17 -13.05 45.81
N LEU A 16 15.30 -12.92 46.50
CA LEU A 16 16.28 -11.86 46.22
C LEU A 16 16.88 -11.99 44.81
N GLY A 17 16.80 -13.19 44.20
CA GLY A 17 17.20 -13.43 42.82
C GLY A 17 16.27 -12.77 41.80
N ASP A 18 14.96 -12.82 42.01
CA ASP A 18 13.96 -12.25 41.10
C ASP A 18 14.01 -10.72 41.11
N ILE A 19 14.28 -10.10 42.26
CA ILE A 19 14.47 -8.64 42.35
C ILE A 19 15.70 -8.19 41.55
N LYS A 20 16.80 -8.97 41.57
CA LYS A 20 18.01 -8.65 40.81
C LYS A 20 17.78 -8.76 39.30
N ILE A 21 17.06 -9.80 38.87
CA ILE A 21 16.71 -10.00 37.46
C ILE A 21 15.77 -8.89 36.98
N LEU A 22 14.80 -8.50 37.81
CA LEU A 22 13.90 -7.38 37.50
C LEU A 22 14.65 -6.04 37.44
N LEU A 23 15.61 -5.81 38.33
CA LEU A 23 16.45 -4.60 38.32
C LEU A 23 17.34 -4.55 37.07
N ILE A 24 17.95 -5.67 36.69
CA ILE A 24 18.77 -5.78 35.48
C ILE A 24 17.91 -5.56 34.23
N GLY A 25 16.71 -6.14 34.17
CA GLY A 25 15.76 -5.94 33.08
C GLY A 25 15.31 -4.47 32.96
N LEU A 26 15.07 -3.80 34.08
CA LEU A 26 14.72 -2.38 34.11
C LEU A 26 15.87 -1.50 33.62
N VAL A 27 17.11 -1.78 34.04
CA VAL A 27 18.30 -1.06 33.56
C VAL A 27 18.50 -1.29 32.05
N LEU A 28 18.33 -2.52 31.57
CA LEU A 28 18.39 -2.85 30.13
C LEU A 28 17.31 -2.16 29.30
N LEU A 29 16.14 -1.88 29.89
CA LEU A 29 15.07 -1.11 29.25
C LEU A 29 15.40 0.39 29.17
N ILE A 30 16.10 0.92 30.19
CA ILE A 30 16.44 2.34 30.27
C ILE A 30 17.53 2.73 29.27
N ILE A 31 18.48 1.84 28.97
CA ILE A 31 19.59 2.10 28.04
C ILE A 31 19.12 2.55 26.63
N PRO A 32 18.21 1.84 25.93
CA PRO A 32 17.74 2.28 24.61
C PRO A 32 16.91 3.57 24.69
N VAL A 33 16.20 3.83 25.79
CA VAL A 33 15.46 5.09 25.99
C VAL A 33 16.43 6.27 26.18
N LEU A 34 17.50 6.09 26.96
CA LEU A 34 18.55 7.09 27.10
C LEU A 34 19.31 7.32 25.79
N PHE A 35 19.54 6.28 24.99
CA PHE A 35 20.12 6.41 23.65
C PHE A 35 19.21 7.20 22.70
N LEU A 36 17.89 6.95 22.74
CA LEU A 36 16.89 7.72 22.00
C LEU A 36 16.87 9.19 22.45
N LEU A 37 16.84 9.46 23.75
CA LEU A 37 16.89 10.83 24.27
C LEU A 37 18.21 11.54 23.93
N TYR A 38 19.34 10.83 23.97
CA TYR A 38 20.64 11.36 23.57
C TYR A 38 20.70 11.71 22.07
N THR A 39 20.13 10.87 21.20
CA THR A 39 20.07 11.14 19.76
C THR A 39 19.10 12.28 19.41
N VAL A 40 17.98 12.41 20.13
CA VAL A 40 17.00 13.50 19.96
C VAL A 40 17.53 14.83 20.51
N THR A 41 18.28 14.83 21.61
CA THR A 41 18.84 16.07 22.18
C THR A 41 20.12 16.55 21.48
N ARG A 42 20.88 15.65 20.82
CA ARG A 42 22.06 16.04 19.99
C ARG A 42 21.74 16.32 18.53
N THR A 43 20.50 16.17 18.08
CA THR A 43 20.08 16.62 16.74
C THR A 43 19.89 18.15 16.72
N SER A 44 20.98 18.86 17.01
CA SER A 44 21.18 20.21 16.51
C SER A 44 21.13 20.15 14.98
N LYS A 45 20.46 21.13 14.39
CA LYS A 45 20.04 21.27 12.97
C LYS A 45 21.14 21.12 11.88
N LYS A 46 22.34 20.61 12.19
CA LYS A 46 23.46 20.50 11.26
C LYS A 46 23.84 19.06 10.85
N ASP A 47 23.46 18.02 11.58
CA ASP A 47 23.92 16.65 11.27
C ASP A 47 22.95 15.75 10.48
N VAL A 48 21.67 16.13 10.37
CA VAL A 48 20.71 15.38 9.54
C VAL A 48 20.96 15.61 8.04
N VAL A 49 21.55 16.74 7.67
CA VAL A 49 21.85 17.08 6.26
C VAL A 49 23.10 16.36 5.74
N THR A 50 24.02 15.99 6.62
CA THR A 50 25.27 15.27 6.26
C THR A 50 25.10 13.76 6.24
N SER A 51 24.29 13.19 7.15
CA SER A 51 24.10 11.73 7.23
C SER A 51 23.33 11.14 6.03
N THR A 52 22.32 11.84 5.50
CA THR A 52 21.60 11.37 4.30
C THR A 52 22.43 11.54 3.03
N ARG A 53 23.36 12.51 3.02
CA ARG A 53 24.22 12.82 1.88
C ARG A 53 25.33 11.78 1.70
N ASP A 54 25.88 11.25 2.79
CA ASP A 54 26.91 10.19 2.73
C ASP A 54 26.34 8.79 2.51
N ARG A 55 25.09 8.53 2.91
CA ARG A 55 24.42 7.22 2.68
C ARG A 55 23.88 7.01 1.26
N LEU A 56 23.82 8.06 0.43
CA LEU A 56 23.36 7.97 -0.96
C LEU A 56 24.48 7.74 -1.98
N GLY A 57 25.74 7.57 -1.56
CA GLY A 57 26.85 7.34 -2.51
C GLY A 57 27.02 8.47 -3.54
N MET A 58 26.44 9.65 -3.29
CA MET A 58 26.54 10.79 -4.18
C MET A 58 27.88 11.48 -3.94
N SER A 59 28.89 10.95 -4.65
CA SER A 59 30.18 11.57 -4.85
C SER A 59 30.05 13.09 -5.02
N LYS A 60 30.90 13.85 -4.32
CA LYS A 60 31.06 15.31 -4.43
C LYS A 60 31.26 15.82 -5.87
N ALA A 61 31.41 14.94 -6.86
CA ALA A 61 31.49 15.25 -8.28
C ALA A 61 30.13 15.54 -8.98
N ALA A 62 28.98 15.22 -8.39
CA ALA A 62 27.68 15.41 -9.06
C ALA A 62 27.17 16.87 -9.08
N PHE A 63 27.86 17.80 -8.41
CA PHE A 63 27.51 19.23 -8.38
C PHE A 63 28.69 20.14 -8.79
N SER A 64 29.50 19.71 -9.76
CA SER A 64 30.43 20.59 -10.46
C SER A 64 29.95 20.88 -11.88
N PHE A 65 28.75 21.44 -12.04
CA PHE A 65 28.26 21.92 -13.35
C PHE A 65 28.72 23.34 -13.70
N GLN A 66 29.76 23.86 -13.02
CA GLN A 66 30.22 25.22 -13.26
C GLN A 66 31.73 25.39 -13.08
N ARG A 67 32.58 24.54 -13.71
CA ARG A 67 33.99 24.89 -14.06
C ARG A 67 34.76 23.80 -14.83
N THR A 68 34.21 23.26 -15.92
CA THR A 68 35.00 22.44 -16.88
C THR A 68 34.61 22.77 -18.31
N ALA A 69 34.74 24.04 -18.67
CA ALA A 69 34.75 24.48 -20.07
C ALA A 69 35.80 25.57 -20.27
N SER A 70 37.08 25.27 -19.97
CA SER A 70 38.21 26.09 -20.44
C SER A 70 39.55 25.39 -20.21
N LYS A 71 39.81 24.29 -20.93
CA LYS A 71 41.18 23.86 -21.25
C LYS A 71 41.21 23.26 -22.66
N HIS A 72 41.05 24.13 -23.66
CA HIS A 72 41.67 23.95 -24.96
C HIS A 72 42.41 25.26 -25.31
N PRO A 73 43.57 25.17 -25.99
CA PRO A 73 44.48 26.29 -26.16
C PRO A 73 43.93 27.31 -27.16
N ALA A 74 44.42 28.53 -27.02
CA ALA A 74 43.97 29.76 -27.68
C ALA A 74 43.84 29.64 -29.21
N GLY A 75 42.61 29.77 -29.70
CA GLY A 75 42.30 30.18 -31.07
C GLY A 75 41.51 31.49 -31.02
N LYS A 76 42.15 32.58 -31.46
CA LYS A 76 41.51 33.90 -31.64
C LYS A 76 40.45 33.79 -32.74
N THR A 77 39.17 33.93 -32.42
CA THR A 77 38.16 34.47 -33.34
C THR A 77 36.93 34.95 -32.54
N GLY A 78 36.39 36.09 -32.99
CA GLY A 78 35.50 36.97 -32.25
C GLY A 78 34.15 36.38 -31.86
N THR A 79 33.73 36.79 -30.67
CA THR A 79 32.38 36.63 -30.11
C THR A 79 31.41 37.56 -30.84
N PRO A 80 30.21 37.12 -31.24
CA PRO A 80 29.02 37.89 -31.00
C PRO A 80 28.45 37.43 -29.66
N ALA A 81 28.23 38.39 -28.76
CA ALA A 81 27.68 38.16 -27.43
C ALA A 81 26.38 37.34 -27.55
N ARG A 82 26.43 36.10 -27.05
CA ARG A 82 25.26 35.25 -26.90
C ARG A 82 24.34 35.98 -25.91
N ALA A 83 23.16 36.37 -26.38
CA ALA A 83 22.14 37.02 -25.58
C ALA A 83 22.02 36.31 -24.22
N ALA A 84 22.12 37.09 -23.15
CA ALA A 84 21.94 36.58 -21.79
C ALA A 84 20.62 35.82 -21.75
N ALA A 85 20.69 34.50 -21.54
CA ALA A 85 19.51 33.67 -21.40
C ALA A 85 18.62 34.33 -20.34
N ALA A 86 17.37 34.61 -20.71
CA ALA A 86 16.39 35.18 -19.81
C ALA A 86 16.44 34.38 -18.50
N ARG A 87 16.66 35.05 -17.37
CA ARG A 87 16.63 34.43 -16.05
C ARG A 87 15.24 33.85 -15.87
N VAL A 88 15.09 32.57 -16.16
CA VAL A 88 13.86 31.83 -15.88
C VAL A 88 13.73 31.87 -14.36
N ALA A 89 12.56 32.31 -13.88
CA ALA A 89 12.30 32.36 -12.44
C ALA A 89 12.65 30.98 -11.83
N PRO A 90 13.41 30.91 -10.72
CA PRO A 90 13.85 29.64 -10.14
C PRO A 90 12.69 28.66 -9.95
N GLU A 91 11.49 29.15 -9.63
CA GLU A 91 10.27 28.38 -9.45
C GLU A 91 9.86 27.64 -10.73
N LYS A 92 10.06 28.25 -11.90
CA LYS A 92 9.77 27.62 -13.20
C LYS A 92 10.83 26.60 -13.58
N GLU A 93 12.10 26.84 -13.28
CA GLU A 93 13.16 25.83 -13.44
C GLU A 93 12.94 24.62 -12.52
N TRP A 94 12.48 24.87 -11.28
CA TRP A 94 12.12 23.81 -10.33
C TRP A 94 10.90 23.02 -10.80
N ALA A 95 9.84 23.68 -11.26
CA ALA A 95 8.67 23.00 -11.81
C ALA A 95 9.04 22.14 -13.04
N ASP A 96 9.87 22.67 -13.94
CA ASP A 96 10.36 21.92 -15.10
C ASP A 96 11.27 20.74 -14.72
N ALA A 97 12.10 20.91 -13.69
CA ALA A 97 12.93 19.83 -13.15
C ALA A 97 12.08 18.73 -12.50
N VAL A 98 11.08 19.10 -11.70
CA VAL A 98 10.14 18.16 -11.08
C VAL A 98 9.36 17.40 -12.17
N ASN A 99 8.86 18.11 -13.19
CA ASN A 99 8.17 17.49 -14.32
C ASN A 99 9.08 16.55 -15.11
N ARG A 100 10.35 16.90 -15.33
CA ARG A 100 11.31 15.99 -15.99
C ARG A 100 11.60 14.76 -15.15
N ILE A 101 11.76 14.90 -13.84
CA ILE A 101 12.04 13.77 -12.94
C ILE A 101 10.82 12.86 -12.82
N SER A 102 9.62 13.42 -12.73
CA SER A 102 8.38 12.66 -12.60
C SER A 102 7.97 11.92 -13.88
N SER A 103 8.37 12.44 -15.05
CA SER A 103 8.09 11.85 -16.36
C SER A 103 9.23 10.98 -16.92
N ALA A 104 10.41 10.99 -16.31
CA ALA A 104 11.54 10.18 -16.76
C ALA A 104 11.21 8.69 -16.65
N LYS A 105 11.49 7.93 -17.73
CA LYS A 105 11.40 6.47 -17.69
C LYS A 105 12.31 5.95 -16.57
N ALA A 106 11.78 5.03 -15.77
CA ALA A 106 12.55 4.42 -14.70
C ALA A 106 13.78 3.72 -15.29
N TYR A 107 14.94 4.00 -14.71
CA TYR A 107 16.18 3.33 -15.08
C TYR A 107 16.08 1.84 -14.74
N ILE A 108 16.27 0.98 -15.74
CA ILE A 108 16.32 -0.47 -15.55
C ILE A 108 17.81 -0.87 -15.48
N PRO A 109 18.32 -1.31 -14.32
CA PRO A 109 19.71 -1.71 -14.20
C PRO A 109 20.06 -2.86 -15.16
N PRO A 110 21.29 -2.91 -15.70
CA PRO A 110 21.71 -3.95 -16.65
C PRO A 110 21.53 -5.38 -16.11
N GLN A 111 21.60 -5.58 -14.79
CA GLN A 111 21.37 -6.87 -14.16
C GLN A 111 19.92 -7.36 -14.30
N ILE A 112 18.95 -6.45 -14.46
CA ILE A 112 17.54 -6.77 -14.69
C ILE A 112 17.28 -7.17 -16.16
N ALA A 113 18.04 -6.60 -17.10
CA ALA A 113 17.98 -7.01 -18.50
C ALA A 113 18.39 -8.48 -18.70
N ALA A 114 19.25 -9.02 -17.83
CA ALA A 114 19.65 -10.44 -17.84
C ALA A 114 18.62 -11.38 -17.17
N MET A 115 17.56 -10.87 -16.55
CA MET A 115 16.54 -11.70 -15.90
C MET A 115 15.59 -12.37 -16.90
N PRO A 116 14.93 -13.48 -16.51
CA PRO A 116 13.82 -14.06 -17.27
C PRO A 116 12.76 -13.02 -17.63
N PRO A 117 12.12 -13.12 -18.82
CA PRO A 117 11.17 -12.10 -19.31
C PRO A 117 10.05 -11.75 -18.33
N GLU A 118 9.49 -12.74 -17.62
CA GLU A 118 8.44 -12.51 -16.61
C GLU A 118 8.92 -11.64 -15.45
N LYS A 119 10.11 -11.92 -14.91
CA LYS A 119 10.70 -11.14 -13.80
C LYS A 119 11.03 -9.72 -14.24
N ARG A 120 11.44 -9.55 -15.50
CA ARG A 120 11.68 -8.23 -16.09
C ARG A 120 10.39 -7.43 -16.21
N LYS A 121 9.33 -8.03 -16.79
CA LYS A 121 8.01 -7.38 -16.91
C LYS A 121 7.43 -6.98 -15.55
N TYR A 122 7.58 -7.83 -14.54
CA TYR A 122 7.19 -7.51 -13.17
C TYR A 122 7.97 -6.31 -12.61
N TYR A 123 9.30 -6.31 -12.76
CA TYR A 123 10.13 -5.20 -12.31
C TYR A 123 9.78 -3.89 -13.04
N GLU A 124 9.57 -3.95 -14.35
CA GLU A 124 9.14 -2.81 -15.17
C GLU A 124 7.79 -2.27 -14.70
N ALA A 125 6.86 -3.15 -14.30
CA ALA A 125 5.57 -2.76 -13.75
C ALA A 125 5.72 -2.07 -12.38
N GLU A 126 6.54 -2.61 -11.46
CA GLU A 126 6.80 -1.97 -10.15
C GLU A 126 7.44 -0.59 -10.29
N MET A 127 8.35 -0.44 -11.26
CA MET A 127 9.06 0.82 -11.48
C MET A 127 8.27 1.80 -12.35
N HIS A 128 7.11 1.41 -12.88
CA HIS A 128 6.31 2.23 -13.77
C HIS A 128 5.86 3.52 -13.08
N THR A 129 6.21 4.67 -13.67
CA THR A 129 5.93 6.00 -13.10
C THR A 129 4.44 6.23 -12.89
N GLY A 130 3.60 5.79 -13.82
CA GLY A 130 2.15 5.90 -13.70
C GLY A 130 1.58 5.14 -12.49
N ILE A 131 2.11 3.95 -12.16
CA ILE A 131 1.65 3.19 -10.99
C ILE A 131 2.06 3.90 -9.70
N ARG A 132 3.32 4.34 -9.62
CA ARG A 132 3.84 5.09 -8.46
C ARG A 132 3.08 6.40 -8.24
N ASN A 133 2.80 7.14 -9.31
CA ASN A 133 2.04 8.38 -9.25
C ASN A 133 0.58 8.12 -8.86
N SER A 134 -0.05 7.08 -9.40
CA SER A 134 -1.40 6.66 -9.01
C SER A 134 -1.46 6.32 -7.51
N ASN A 135 -0.52 5.53 -6.99
CA ASN A 135 -0.45 5.20 -5.56
C ASN A 135 -0.29 6.44 -4.67
N ALA A 136 0.54 7.39 -5.10
CA ALA A 136 0.71 8.65 -4.38
C ALA A 136 -0.59 9.49 -4.38
N LEU A 137 -1.31 9.54 -5.50
CA LEU A 137 -2.58 10.25 -5.61
C LEU A 137 -3.70 9.59 -4.79
N ILE A 138 -3.76 8.25 -4.77
CA ILE A 138 -4.68 7.48 -3.89
C ILE A 138 -4.41 7.86 -2.43
N SER A 139 -3.15 7.85 -2.00
CA SER A 139 -2.77 8.21 -0.63
C SER A 139 -3.11 9.66 -0.25
N GLN A 140 -3.27 10.53 -1.25
CA GLN A 140 -3.66 11.94 -1.08
C GLN A 140 -5.18 12.16 -1.20
N GLY A 141 -5.98 11.11 -1.44
CA GLY A 141 -7.42 11.21 -1.69
C GLY A 141 -7.78 11.83 -3.06
N ARG A 142 -6.81 12.00 -3.97
CA ARG A 142 -7.02 12.56 -5.33
C ARG A 142 -7.44 11.46 -6.29
N LEU A 143 -8.59 10.86 -6.01
CA LEU A 143 -9.00 9.59 -6.62
C LEU A 143 -9.39 9.69 -8.11
N ASP A 144 -9.91 10.83 -8.57
CA ASP A 144 -10.21 11.02 -10.00
C ASP A 144 -8.95 11.07 -10.86
N GLU A 145 -7.90 11.72 -10.37
CA GLU A 145 -6.62 11.81 -11.08
C GLU A 145 -5.90 10.46 -11.08
N ALA A 146 -5.89 9.76 -9.95
CA ALA A 146 -5.35 8.40 -9.86
C ALA A 146 -6.07 7.44 -10.84
N ARG A 147 -7.40 7.56 -10.93
CA ARG A 147 -8.22 6.77 -11.86
C ARG A 147 -7.83 7.02 -13.31
N ALA A 148 -7.71 8.28 -13.71
CA ALA A 148 -7.35 8.65 -15.09
C ALA A 148 -6.01 8.01 -15.50
N ILE A 149 -5.02 8.02 -14.62
CA ILE A 149 -3.72 7.38 -14.87
C ILE A 149 -3.87 5.86 -15.04
N CYS A 150 -4.61 5.19 -14.16
CA CYS A 150 -4.79 3.74 -14.25
C CYS A 150 -5.59 3.33 -15.51
N GLU A 151 -6.63 4.09 -15.87
CA GLU A 151 -7.38 3.84 -17.10
C GLU A 151 -6.50 4.03 -18.35
N GLU A 152 -5.62 5.02 -18.34
CA GLU A 152 -4.70 5.25 -19.46
C GLU A 152 -3.67 4.12 -19.61
N ILE A 153 -3.11 3.64 -18.50
CA ILE A 153 -2.23 2.47 -18.50
C ILE A 153 -2.94 1.27 -19.14
N LEU A 154 -4.22 1.04 -18.78
CA LEU A 154 -4.98 -0.09 -19.31
C LEU A 154 -5.39 0.05 -20.77
N LYS A 155 -5.36 1.26 -21.34
CA LYS A 155 -5.61 1.50 -22.77
C LYS A 155 -4.34 1.33 -23.61
N THR A 156 -3.21 1.77 -23.08
CA THR A 156 -1.96 1.92 -23.84
C THR A 156 -1.00 0.75 -23.65
N GLU A 157 -0.92 0.17 -22.47
CA GLU A 157 0.10 -0.82 -22.11
C GLU A 157 -0.48 -2.24 -22.08
N ASN A 158 -0.74 -2.81 -23.27
CA ASN A 158 -1.33 -4.14 -23.40
C ASN A 158 -0.33 -5.30 -23.21
N ASP A 159 0.97 -5.04 -23.40
CA ASP A 159 2.00 -6.09 -23.49
C ASP A 159 2.60 -6.51 -22.13
N ASN A 160 2.34 -5.75 -21.07
CA ASN A 160 2.80 -6.04 -19.71
C ASN A 160 1.61 -6.40 -18.80
N GLU A 161 1.37 -7.70 -18.64
CA GLU A 161 0.27 -8.23 -17.80
C GLU A 161 0.38 -7.81 -16.32
N PHE A 162 1.59 -7.68 -15.78
CA PHE A 162 1.81 -7.22 -14.40
C PHE A 162 1.42 -5.76 -14.23
N LEU A 163 1.72 -4.92 -15.21
CA LEU A 163 1.37 -3.51 -15.18
C LEU A 163 -0.16 -3.33 -15.24
N ARG A 164 -0.84 -4.10 -16.09
CA ARG A 164 -2.31 -4.13 -16.16
C ARG A 164 -2.92 -4.64 -14.86
N PHE A 165 -2.34 -5.68 -14.27
CA PHE A 165 -2.76 -6.21 -12.98
C PHE A 165 -2.65 -5.15 -11.88
N MET A 166 -1.52 -4.44 -11.77
CA MET A 166 -1.34 -3.36 -10.78
C MET A 166 -2.31 -2.20 -11.01
N ALA A 167 -2.51 -1.78 -12.27
CA ALA A 167 -3.46 -0.71 -12.59
C ALA A 167 -4.91 -1.11 -12.25
N SER A 168 -5.29 -2.36 -12.51
CA SER A 168 -6.61 -2.89 -12.16
C SER A 168 -6.81 -3.00 -10.64
N GLY A 169 -5.76 -3.41 -9.89
CA GLY A 169 -5.76 -3.40 -8.43
C GLY A 169 -5.97 -2.00 -7.86
N ASN A 170 -5.26 -1.01 -8.37
CA ASN A 170 -5.45 0.39 -7.97
C ASN A 170 -6.86 0.90 -8.26
N LEU A 171 -7.44 0.53 -9.41
CA LEU A 171 -8.83 0.88 -9.73
C LEU A 171 -9.83 0.24 -8.76
N CYS A 172 -9.59 -1.00 -8.31
CA CYS A 172 -10.40 -1.60 -7.26
C CYS A 172 -10.34 -0.75 -5.98
N THR A 173 -9.15 -0.37 -5.51
CA THR A 173 -8.98 0.51 -4.34
C THR A 173 -9.72 1.83 -4.53
N ILE A 174 -9.59 2.46 -5.71
CA ILE A 174 -10.25 3.74 -6.00
C ILE A 174 -11.77 3.62 -5.98
N TYR A 175 -12.34 2.59 -6.61
CA TYR A 175 -13.80 2.41 -6.64
C TYR A 175 -14.37 2.06 -5.27
N ASP A 176 -13.63 1.28 -4.48
CA ASP A 176 -13.98 0.98 -3.09
C ASP A 176 -13.97 2.27 -2.24
N GLU A 177 -12.93 3.10 -2.37
CA GLU A 177 -12.84 4.37 -1.65
C GLU A 177 -13.92 5.39 -2.07
N LYS A 178 -14.37 5.34 -3.32
CA LYS A 178 -15.50 6.16 -3.79
C LYS A 178 -16.87 5.60 -3.40
N GLY A 179 -16.94 4.34 -2.98
CA GLY A 179 -18.22 3.64 -2.79
C GLY A 179 -18.95 3.32 -4.09
N ASP A 180 -18.25 3.33 -5.23
CA ASP A 180 -18.82 2.92 -6.52
C ASP A 180 -18.78 1.40 -6.64
N ILE A 181 -19.72 0.74 -5.97
CA ILE A 181 -19.80 -0.71 -5.88
C ILE A 181 -19.98 -1.36 -7.27
N SER A 182 -20.69 -0.68 -8.19
CA SER A 182 -20.93 -1.22 -9.53
C SER A 182 -19.64 -1.26 -10.35
N ALA A 183 -18.89 -0.15 -10.35
CA ALA A 183 -17.57 -0.11 -10.99
C ALA A 183 -16.58 -1.06 -10.31
N LEU A 184 -16.59 -1.13 -8.98
CA LEU A 184 -15.75 -2.05 -8.21
C LEU A 184 -15.99 -3.51 -8.60
N ARG A 185 -17.26 -3.94 -8.68
CA ARG A 185 -17.60 -5.33 -9.06
C ARG A 185 -17.12 -5.70 -10.46
N LYS A 186 -17.28 -4.77 -11.41
CA LYS A 186 -16.80 -4.96 -12.78
C LYS A 186 -15.28 -5.03 -12.82
N GLU A 187 -14.62 -4.13 -12.08
CA GLU A 187 -13.17 -4.06 -12.04
C GLU A 187 -12.55 -5.27 -11.36
N PHE A 188 -13.13 -5.72 -10.26
CA PHE A 188 -12.65 -6.86 -9.50
C PHE A 188 -12.68 -8.15 -10.33
N LEU A 189 -13.66 -8.32 -11.23
CA LEU A 189 -13.64 -9.42 -12.20
C LEU A 189 -12.43 -9.35 -13.12
N ARG A 190 -12.15 -8.18 -13.69
CA ARG A 190 -10.97 -7.97 -14.54
C ARG A 190 -9.68 -8.23 -13.77
N TYR A 191 -9.60 -7.77 -12.52
CA TYR A 191 -8.48 -8.01 -11.64
C TYR A 191 -8.24 -9.51 -11.43
N LEU A 192 -9.31 -10.29 -11.15
CA LEU A 192 -9.23 -11.73 -10.99
C LEU A 192 -8.84 -12.46 -12.29
N ASP A 193 -9.32 -12.01 -13.44
CA ASP A 193 -8.94 -12.53 -14.76
C ASP A 193 -7.44 -12.33 -15.03
N LEU A 194 -6.92 -11.13 -14.74
CA LEU A 194 -5.49 -10.83 -14.86
C LEU A 194 -4.67 -11.65 -13.87
N LEU A 195 -5.14 -11.80 -12.63
CA LEU A 195 -4.44 -12.61 -11.62
C LEU A 195 -4.39 -14.11 -12.01
N GLU A 196 -5.43 -14.61 -12.67
CA GLU A 196 -5.47 -15.97 -13.23
C GLU A 196 -4.47 -16.13 -14.39
N SER A 197 -4.30 -15.12 -15.25
CA SER A 197 -3.34 -15.16 -16.37
C SER A 197 -1.88 -15.21 -15.90
N LEU A 198 -1.57 -14.53 -14.79
CA LEU A 198 -0.22 -14.46 -14.23
C LEU A 198 0.30 -15.78 -13.63
N LYS A 199 -0.55 -16.81 -13.47
CA LYS A 199 -0.18 -18.17 -12.99
C LYS A 199 0.74 -18.16 -11.77
N ILE A 200 0.46 -17.29 -10.80
CA ILE A 200 1.27 -17.14 -9.58
C ILE A 200 1.27 -18.45 -8.79
N LYS A 201 2.46 -19.02 -8.55
CA LYS A 201 2.61 -20.28 -7.81
C LYS A 201 2.00 -20.16 -6.41
N GLY A 202 1.16 -21.12 -6.03
CA GLY A 202 0.53 -21.19 -4.71
C GLY A 202 -0.77 -20.40 -4.55
N PHE A 203 -1.19 -19.62 -5.54
CA PHE A 203 -2.46 -18.91 -5.52
C PHE A 203 -3.40 -19.43 -6.61
N THR A 204 -4.59 -19.89 -6.21
CA THR A 204 -5.62 -20.35 -7.16
C THR A 204 -6.64 -19.24 -7.40
N ALA A 205 -6.28 -18.27 -8.24
CA ALA A 205 -7.17 -17.18 -8.65
C ALA A 205 -8.53 -17.68 -9.17
N LYS A 206 -8.53 -18.86 -9.82
CA LYS A 206 -9.72 -19.57 -10.25
C LYS A 206 -10.73 -19.81 -9.12
N ASN A 207 -10.27 -20.20 -7.92
CA ASN A 207 -11.15 -20.46 -6.78
C ASN A 207 -11.76 -19.16 -6.23
N VAL A 208 -10.95 -18.10 -6.14
CA VAL A 208 -11.42 -16.77 -5.71
C VAL A 208 -12.46 -16.22 -6.69
N LYS A 209 -12.22 -16.38 -8.00
CA LYS A 209 -13.17 -16.02 -9.05
C LYS A 209 -14.46 -16.84 -9.01
N ALA A 210 -14.37 -18.15 -8.81
CA ALA A 210 -15.54 -19.00 -8.63
C ALA A 210 -16.36 -18.60 -7.39
N GLY A 211 -15.69 -18.30 -6.27
CA GLY A 211 -16.34 -17.78 -5.06
C GLY A 211 -17.03 -16.44 -5.32
N TYR A 212 -16.34 -15.49 -5.95
CA TYR A 212 -16.89 -14.19 -6.32
C TYR A 212 -18.13 -14.30 -7.21
N LEU A 213 -18.08 -15.13 -8.26
CA LEU A 213 -19.22 -15.38 -9.14
C LEU A 213 -20.39 -16.05 -8.40
N SER A 214 -20.09 -16.95 -7.47
CA SER A 214 -21.10 -17.60 -6.63
C SER A 214 -21.81 -16.59 -5.71
N MET A 215 -21.07 -15.66 -5.11
CA MET A 215 -21.65 -14.58 -4.29
C MET A 215 -22.52 -13.63 -5.12
N ASN A 216 -22.09 -13.28 -6.33
CA ASN A 216 -22.92 -12.47 -7.24
C ASN A 216 -24.20 -13.20 -7.67
N LYS A 217 -24.11 -14.49 -7.98
CA LYS A 217 -25.29 -15.31 -8.24
C LYS A 217 -26.20 -15.38 -7.02
N MET A 218 -25.62 -15.55 -5.83
CA MET A 218 -26.37 -15.57 -4.58
C MET A 218 -27.13 -14.27 -4.37
N LEU A 219 -26.54 -13.12 -4.66
CA LEU A 219 -27.23 -11.83 -4.60
C LEU A 219 -28.44 -11.77 -5.54
N LEU A 220 -28.29 -12.23 -6.79
CA LEU A 220 -29.38 -12.23 -7.78
C LEU A 220 -30.53 -13.13 -7.37
N ASP A 221 -30.21 -14.31 -6.84
CA ASP A 221 -31.21 -15.28 -6.38
C ASP A 221 -31.65 -15.07 -4.92
N PHE A 222 -31.12 -14.04 -4.24
CA PHE A 222 -31.31 -13.85 -2.79
C PHE A 222 -32.78 -13.69 -2.41
N GLY A 223 -33.57 -13.02 -3.25
CA GLY A 223 -35.01 -12.88 -3.02
C GLY A 223 -35.74 -14.22 -2.92
N LYS A 224 -35.31 -15.22 -3.71
CA LYS A 224 -35.88 -16.59 -3.64
C LYS A 224 -35.40 -17.31 -2.39
N MET A 225 -34.10 -17.21 -2.07
CA MET A 225 -33.53 -17.82 -0.86
C MET A 225 -34.13 -17.26 0.43
N ARG A 226 -34.44 -15.95 0.47
CA ARG A 226 -35.00 -15.28 1.64
C ARG A 226 -36.36 -15.84 2.06
N VAL A 227 -37.18 -16.23 1.08
CA VAL A 227 -38.55 -16.74 1.30
C VAL A 227 -38.63 -18.27 1.32
N ASP A 228 -37.54 -18.97 1.01
CA ASP A 228 -37.49 -20.42 0.98
C ASP A 228 -37.64 -21.01 2.40
N PRO A 229 -38.67 -21.84 2.67
CA PRO A 229 -38.87 -22.44 3.99
C PRO A 229 -37.69 -23.30 4.46
N ILE A 230 -36.98 -23.98 3.56
CA ILE A 230 -35.83 -24.82 3.89
C ILE A 230 -34.68 -23.95 4.40
N VAL A 231 -34.39 -22.85 3.69
CA VAL A 231 -33.35 -21.89 4.09
C VAL A 231 -33.71 -21.25 5.43
N ARG A 232 -34.96 -20.81 5.60
CA ARG A 232 -35.41 -20.16 6.85
C ARG A 232 -35.32 -21.12 8.04
N ASN A 233 -35.73 -22.37 7.87
CA ASN A 233 -35.61 -23.38 8.92
C ASN A 233 -34.14 -23.65 9.27
N HIS A 234 -33.27 -23.76 8.27
CA HIS A 234 -31.84 -23.96 8.49
C HIS A 234 -31.20 -22.79 9.25
N VAL A 235 -31.53 -21.55 8.89
CA VAL A 235 -31.06 -20.36 9.63
C VAL A 235 -31.57 -20.36 11.06
N GLN A 236 -32.84 -20.73 11.29
CA GLN A 236 -33.39 -20.85 12.64
C GLN A 236 -32.65 -21.91 13.48
N GLU A 237 -32.29 -23.05 12.89
CA GLU A 237 -31.48 -24.08 13.54
C GLU A 237 -30.08 -23.57 13.89
N ILE A 238 -29.43 -22.81 13.01
CA ILE A 238 -28.13 -22.20 13.28
C ILE A 238 -28.22 -21.20 14.44
N ILE A 239 -29.25 -20.35 14.47
CA ILE A 239 -29.47 -19.40 15.57
C ILE A 239 -29.62 -20.15 16.90
N LYS A 240 -30.40 -21.24 16.90
CA LYS A 240 -30.57 -22.13 18.07
C LYS A 240 -29.27 -22.76 18.52
N GLN A 241 -28.53 -23.37 17.60
CA GLN A 241 -27.24 -24.03 17.88
C GLN A 241 -26.21 -23.07 18.49
N ASN A 242 -26.28 -21.79 18.12
CA ASN A 242 -25.38 -20.75 18.64
C ASN A 242 -25.93 -20.03 19.89
N ASN A 243 -27.06 -20.47 20.47
CA ASN A 243 -27.74 -19.79 21.59
C ASN A 243 -28.02 -18.30 21.33
N ALA A 244 -28.27 -17.92 20.07
CA ALA A 244 -28.41 -16.54 19.63
C ALA A 244 -29.87 -16.05 19.53
N GLU A 245 -30.84 -16.84 19.98
CA GLU A 245 -32.28 -16.55 19.85
C GLU A 245 -32.72 -15.25 20.52
N GLY A 246 -31.97 -14.75 21.52
CA GLY A 246 -32.23 -13.47 22.18
C GLY A 246 -31.67 -12.24 21.46
N VAL A 247 -30.84 -12.43 20.44
CA VAL A 247 -30.07 -11.35 19.78
C VAL A 247 -30.22 -11.34 18.25
N ALA A 248 -30.63 -12.45 17.64
CA ALA A 248 -30.79 -12.58 16.20
C ALA A 248 -32.10 -13.28 15.84
N THR A 249 -32.73 -12.80 14.78
CA THR A 249 -33.87 -13.45 14.15
C THR A 249 -33.47 -13.96 12.76
N VAL A 250 -34.26 -14.86 12.19
CA VAL A 250 -34.03 -15.32 10.80
C VAL A 250 -33.99 -14.14 9.84
N ASP A 251 -34.91 -13.17 9.99
CA ASP A 251 -34.96 -12.01 9.12
C ASP A 251 -33.77 -11.07 9.32
N SER A 252 -33.30 -10.87 10.56
CA SER A 252 -32.10 -10.05 10.79
C SER A 252 -30.85 -10.67 10.17
N VAL A 253 -30.65 -11.99 10.31
CA VAL A 253 -29.51 -12.69 9.70
C VAL A 253 -29.57 -12.61 8.16
N LEU A 254 -30.75 -12.76 7.58
CA LEU A 254 -30.92 -12.67 6.13
C LEU A 254 -30.74 -11.24 5.62
N ASP A 255 -31.20 -10.22 6.35
CA ASP A 255 -31.00 -8.81 6.00
C ASP A 255 -29.53 -8.42 6.10
N ASP A 256 -28.82 -8.86 7.14
CA ASP A 256 -27.37 -8.66 7.27
C ASP A 256 -26.64 -9.33 6.10
N THR A 257 -26.99 -10.58 5.78
CA THR A 257 -26.42 -11.32 4.65
C THR A 257 -26.64 -10.57 3.32
N LEU A 258 -27.84 -10.01 3.11
CA LEU A 258 -28.13 -9.19 1.94
C LEU A 258 -27.26 -7.93 1.92
N GLY A 259 -27.05 -7.28 3.07
CA GLY A 259 -26.13 -6.16 3.23
C GLY A 259 -24.72 -6.51 2.79
N TYR A 260 -24.17 -7.62 3.30
CA TYR A 260 -22.86 -8.13 2.89
C TYR A 260 -22.79 -8.40 1.39
N LEU A 261 -23.77 -9.11 0.83
CA LEU A 261 -23.81 -9.43 -0.59
C LEU A 261 -23.95 -8.20 -1.50
N LYS A 262 -24.65 -7.15 -1.05
CA LYS A 262 -24.78 -5.88 -1.77
C LYS A 262 -23.49 -5.08 -1.77
N ASN A 263 -22.74 -5.11 -0.67
CA ASN A 263 -21.51 -4.32 -0.55
C ASN A 263 -20.28 -5.07 -1.10
N PHE A 264 -20.30 -6.40 -1.18
CA PHE A 264 -19.19 -7.17 -1.73
C PHE A 264 -18.81 -6.74 -3.17
N PRO A 265 -17.50 -6.57 -3.50
CA PRO A 265 -16.30 -6.87 -2.70
C PRO A 265 -15.74 -5.67 -1.91
N SER A 266 -16.54 -4.65 -1.62
CA SER A 266 -16.11 -3.48 -0.85
C SER A 266 -15.59 -3.86 0.54
N SER A 267 -14.58 -3.12 0.99
CA SER A 267 -14.08 -3.20 2.37
C SER A 267 -14.94 -2.43 3.39
N ARG A 268 -15.95 -1.70 2.92
CA ARG A 268 -16.83 -0.87 3.75
C ARG A 268 -18.07 -1.68 4.17
N HIS A 269 -18.19 -1.94 5.47
CA HIS A 269 -19.35 -2.53 6.12
C HIS A 269 -19.91 -1.57 7.16
#